data_AF-A0A1X7K3Y8-F1
#
_entry.id   AF-A0A1X7K3Y8-F1
#
_cell.length_a   1.000
_cell.length_b   1.000
_cell.length_c   1.000
_cell.angle_alpha   90.00
_cell.angle_beta   90.00
_cell.angle_gamma   90.00
#
_symmetry.space_group_name_H-M   'P 1'
#
loop_
_entity.id
_entity.type
_entity.pdbx_description
1 polymer ?
#
loop_
_entity_poly.entity_id
_entity_poly.type
_entity_poly.pdbx_seq_one_letter_code
_entity_poly.pdbx_strand_id
1 'polypeptide(L)'
;MSSKKQEEDEERELPRLVARRQLSYPVSLVLALLRKKLAEFDAGGGETRLIMSKDDVVEMIRIFFPDGSDDVKLIGQVDAILNKIADLGFIRRMDKGEGTIEVRRIIKAFVDAQWLSDFDKRLEGYRGQEEKDDE
;
A
#
# COMPACT_ATOMS: atom_id res chain seq x y z
N MET A 1 19.14 19.49 -57.37
CA MET A 1 19.27 18.03 -57.20
C MET A 1 19.19 17.70 -55.72
N SER A 2 18.40 16.68 -55.41
CA SER A 2 18.30 15.88 -54.16
C SER A 2 18.02 16.62 -52.85
N SER A 3 16.81 16.51 -52.27
CA SER A 3 16.28 15.36 -51.48
C SER A 3 16.94 15.30 -50.08
N LYS A 4 16.27 15.09 -48.94
CA LYS A 4 14.90 14.64 -48.61
C LYS A 4 14.80 14.62 -47.07
N LYS A 5 13.60 14.97 -46.55
CA LYS A 5 12.94 14.62 -45.28
C LYS A 5 13.72 14.51 -43.96
N GLN A 6 13.14 15.15 -42.94
CA GLN A 6 12.75 14.60 -41.63
C GLN A 6 11.85 15.70 -41.03
N GLU A 7 10.51 15.71 -41.20
CA GLU A 7 9.54 14.87 -40.46
C GLU A 7 10.02 14.64 -39.02
N GLU A 8 10.07 15.74 -38.26
CA GLU A 8 10.06 15.72 -36.80
C GLU A 8 8.66 15.26 -36.35
N ASP A 9 8.50 13.94 -36.24
CA ASP A 9 7.52 13.33 -35.35
C ASP A 9 7.94 13.69 -33.91
N GLU A 10 7.63 14.92 -33.49
CA GLU A 10 7.37 15.16 -32.08
C GLU A 10 6.12 14.34 -31.73
N GLU A 11 6.36 13.09 -31.32
CA GLU A 11 5.46 12.33 -30.46
C GLU A 11 5.15 13.22 -29.26
N ARG A 12 4.12 14.05 -29.40
CA ARG A 12 3.45 14.72 -28.31
C ARG A 12 2.95 13.61 -27.41
N GLU A 13 3.73 13.25 -26.40
CA GLU A 13 3.32 12.29 -25.38
C GLU A 13 1.98 12.78 -24.82
N LEU A 14 0.91 12.13 -25.27
CA LEU A 14 -0.45 12.52 -24.92
C LEU A 14 -0.54 12.56 -23.39
N PRO A 15 -1.01 13.67 -22.79
CA PRO A 15 -1.16 13.76 -21.35
C PRO A 15 -1.97 12.56 -20.88
N ARG A 16 -1.35 11.69 -20.08
CA ARG A 16 -2.02 10.50 -19.57
C ARG A 16 -3.19 10.97 -18.70
N LEU A 17 -4.41 10.60 -19.09
CA LEU A 17 -5.67 10.96 -18.42
C LEU A 17 -5.70 10.59 -16.93
N VAL A 18 -4.80 9.70 -16.47
CA VAL A 18 -4.64 9.32 -15.08
C VAL A 18 -3.16 9.32 -14.70
N ALA A 19 -2.80 10.12 -13.69
CA ALA A 19 -1.48 10.10 -13.09
C ALA A 19 -1.28 8.78 -12.32
N ARG A 20 -0.37 7.91 -12.80
CA ARG A 20 0.06 6.72 -12.05
C ARG A 20 1.07 7.12 -10.96
N ARG A 21 0.58 7.63 -9.84
CA ARG A 21 1.43 7.89 -8.67
C ARG A 21 1.77 6.57 -7.98
N GLN A 22 3.05 6.37 -7.69
CA GLN A 22 3.50 5.26 -6.85
C GLN A 22 2.93 5.43 -5.43
N LEU A 23 2.56 4.31 -4.81
CA LEU A 23 2.16 4.30 -3.41
C LEU A 23 3.39 4.48 -2.51
N SER A 24 3.23 5.19 -1.40
CA SER A 24 4.28 5.29 -0.40
C SER A 24 4.53 3.93 0.25
N TYR A 25 5.73 3.75 0.82
CA TYR A 25 6.08 2.54 1.55
C TYR A 25 5.07 2.20 2.67
N PRO A 26 4.71 3.14 3.57
CA PRO A 26 3.68 2.90 4.60
C PRO A 26 2.33 2.39 4.07
N VAL A 27 1.84 2.98 2.99
CA VAL A 27 0.56 2.60 2.38
C VAL A 27 0.67 1.21 1.76
N SER A 28 1.76 0.94 1.06
CA SER A 28 2.01 -0.36 0.43
C SER A 28 2.11 -1.47 1.48
N LEU A 29 2.85 -1.23 2.57
CA LEU A 29 2.98 -2.17 3.67
C LEU A 29 1.61 -2.52 4.26
N VAL A 30 0.81 -1.52 4.64
CA VAL A 30 -0.51 -1.78 5.22
C VAL A 30 -1.43 -2.51 4.23
N LEU A 31 -1.37 -2.21 2.92
CA LEU A 31 -2.12 -2.96 1.92
C LEU A 31 -1.72 -4.44 1.86
N ALA A 32 -0.42 -4.75 1.93
CA ALA A 32 0.07 -6.13 1.98
C ALA A 32 -0.44 -6.87 3.24
N LEU A 33 -0.39 -6.21 4.40
CA LEU A 33 -0.86 -6.77 5.67
C LEU A 33 -2.37 -7.05 5.66
N LEU A 34 -3.17 -6.08 5.19
CA LEU A 34 -4.62 -6.25 5.04
C LEU A 34 -4.95 -7.38 4.06
N ARG A 35 -4.19 -7.51 2.97
CA ARG A 35 -4.36 -8.59 1.99
C ARG A 35 -4.07 -9.97 2.58
N LYS A 36 -3.04 -10.08 3.42
CA LYS A 36 -2.70 -11.31 4.17
C LYS A 36 -3.82 -11.64 5.16
N LYS A 37 -4.25 -10.67 5.97
CA LYS A 37 -5.31 -10.88 6.97
C LYS A 37 -6.62 -11.33 6.34
N LEU A 38 -6.97 -10.76 5.18
CA LEU A 38 -8.15 -11.19 4.42
C LEU A 38 -8.02 -12.65 3.92
N ALA A 39 -6.83 -13.10 3.53
CA ALA A 39 -6.60 -14.48 3.12
C ALA A 39 -6.74 -15.46 4.30
N GLU A 40 -6.18 -15.11 5.46
CA GLU A 40 -6.33 -15.89 6.70
C GLU A 40 -7.81 -15.99 7.12
N PHE A 41 -8.53 -14.87 7.05
CA PHE A 41 -9.96 -14.82 7.36
C PHE A 41 -10.79 -15.68 6.40
N ASP A 42 -10.50 -15.63 5.10
CA ASP A 42 -11.20 -16.45 4.11
C ASP A 42 -10.96 -17.95 4.30
N ALA A 43 -9.80 -18.35 4.83
CA ALA A 43 -9.52 -19.75 5.18
C ALA A 43 -10.30 -20.23 6.41
N GLY A 44 -10.74 -19.31 7.28
CA GLY A 44 -11.48 -19.61 8.51
C GLY A 44 -12.98 -19.86 8.33
N GLY A 45 -13.56 -19.55 7.16
CA GLY A 45 -14.87 -20.06 6.72
C GLY A 45 -16.13 -19.59 7.46
N GLY A 46 -16.08 -18.55 8.30
CA GLY A 46 -17.23 -18.16 9.16
C GLY A 46 -17.97 -16.87 8.77
N GLU A 47 -17.24 -15.81 8.37
CA GLU A 47 -17.81 -14.47 8.23
C GLU A 47 -17.65 -13.90 6.81
N THR A 48 -18.57 -13.01 6.42
CA THR A 48 -18.61 -12.47 5.04
C THR A 48 -17.70 -11.25 4.84
N ARG A 49 -17.46 -10.49 5.93
CA ARG A 49 -16.71 -9.22 5.93
C ARG A 49 -15.64 -9.25 7.01
N LEU A 50 -14.41 -8.93 6.63
CA LEU A 50 -13.34 -8.72 7.60
C LEU A 50 -13.49 -7.31 8.17
N ILE A 51 -13.84 -7.22 9.45
CA ILE A 51 -13.87 -5.98 10.23
C ILE A 51 -12.71 -6.02 11.22
N MET A 52 -12.01 -4.91 11.37
CA MET A 52 -10.90 -4.80 12.32
C MET A 52 -10.82 -3.41 12.92
N SER A 53 -10.28 -3.33 14.14
CA SER A 53 -10.01 -2.06 14.81
C SER A 53 -8.78 -1.39 14.23
N LYS A 54 -8.62 -0.08 14.47
CA LYS A 54 -7.37 0.63 14.18
C LYS A 54 -6.19 0.02 14.96
N ASP A 55 -6.43 -0.41 16.20
CA ASP A 55 -5.40 -0.97 17.06
C ASP A 55 -4.90 -2.31 16.51
N ASP A 56 -5.77 -3.13 15.92
CA ASP A 56 -5.37 -4.36 15.21
C ASP A 56 -4.39 -4.03 14.06
N VAL A 57 -4.61 -2.92 13.35
CA VAL A 57 -3.72 -2.47 12.28
C VAL A 57 -2.37 -2.02 12.85
N VAL A 58 -2.38 -1.31 13.98
CA VAL A 58 -1.15 -0.91 14.68
C VAL A 58 -0.36 -2.13 15.13
N GLU A 59 -1.01 -3.13 15.71
CA GLU A 59 -0.37 -4.39 16.12
C GLU A 59 0.23 -5.14 14.92
N MET A 60 -0.52 -5.24 13.81
CA MET A 60 0.01 -5.85 12.59
C MET A 60 1.26 -5.14 12.09
N ILE A 61 1.33 -3.81 12.16
CA ILE A 61 2.52 -3.04 11.75
C ILE A 61 3.69 -3.34 12.69
N ARG A 62 3.47 -3.28 14.02
CA ARG A 62 4.51 -3.49 15.04
C ARG A 62 5.26 -4.82 14.91
N ILE A 63 4.57 -5.88 14.48
CA ILE A 63 5.21 -7.20 14.28
C ILE A 63 6.37 -7.14 13.27
N PHE A 64 6.36 -6.18 12.34
CA PHE A 64 7.38 -6.04 11.31
C PHE A 64 8.52 -5.08 11.68
N PHE A 65 8.44 -4.40 12.82
CA PHE A 65 9.45 -3.45 13.30
C PHE A 65 9.80 -3.72 14.76
N PRO A 66 10.82 -4.54 15.04
CA PRO A 66 11.35 -4.69 16.38
C PRO A 66 12.21 -3.47 16.74
N ASP A 67 11.62 -2.53 17.49
CA ASP A 67 12.25 -1.40 18.20
C ASP A 67 13.12 -0.45 17.35
N GLY A 68 12.49 0.52 16.66
CA GLY A 68 13.21 1.59 15.95
C GLY A 68 12.45 2.91 15.86
N SER A 69 13.12 4.06 16.01
CA SER A 69 12.49 5.41 16.10
C SER A 69 11.46 5.76 15.01
N ASP A 70 11.55 5.16 13.84
CA ASP A 70 10.63 5.37 12.72
C ASP A 70 9.32 4.56 12.82
N ASP A 71 9.29 3.48 13.61
CA ASP A 71 8.06 2.73 13.90
C ASP A 71 7.05 3.60 14.68
N VAL A 72 7.53 4.42 15.62
CA VAL A 72 6.71 5.35 16.41
C VAL A 72 6.07 6.38 15.49
N LYS A 73 6.83 6.89 14.51
CA LYS A 73 6.31 7.83 13.51
C LYS A 73 5.28 7.15 12.61
N LEU A 74 5.57 5.94 12.14
CA LEU A 74 4.67 5.16 11.29
C LEU A 74 3.34 4.85 11.98
N ILE A 75 3.41 4.42 13.25
CA ILE A 75 2.25 4.20 14.12
C ILE A 75 1.45 5.49 14.31
N GLY A 76 2.15 6.61 14.56
CA GLY A 76 1.53 7.94 14.65
C GLY A 76 0.82 8.37 13.37
N GLN A 77 1.22 7.85 12.21
CA GLN A 77 0.64 8.15 10.89
C GLN A 77 -0.46 7.17 10.46
N VAL A 78 -0.79 6.15 11.25
CA VAL A 78 -1.75 5.10 10.87
C VAL A 78 -3.08 5.66 10.39
N ASP A 79 -3.61 6.71 11.03
CA ASP A 79 -4.86 7.32 10.56
C ASP A 79 -4.77 7.95 9.18
N ALA A 80 -3.66 8.62 8.87
CA ALA A 80 -3.43 9.21 7.56
C ALA A 80 -3.27 8.12 6.48
N ILE A 81 -2.59 7.03 6.83
CA ILE A 81 -2.43 5.85 5.96
C ILE A 81 -3.79 5.21 5.69
N LEU A 82 -4.58 4.96 6.74
CA LEU A 82 -5.93 4.39 6.60
C LEU A 82 -6.86 5.31 5.82
N ASN A 83 -6.78 6.63 6.00
CA ASN A 83 -7.52 7.59 5.17
C ASN A 83 -7.14 7.45 3.70
N LYS A 84 -5.85 7.34 3.40
CA LYS A 84 -5.39 7.16 2.03
C LYS A 84 -5.88 5.85 1.42
N ILE A 85 -5.87 4.76 2.19
CA ILE A 85 -6.37 3.45 1.76
C ILE A 85 -7.89 3.48 1.56
N ALA A 86 -8.61 4.24 2.38
CA ALA A 86 -10.05 4.48 2.22
C ALA A 86 -10.35 5.27 0.94
N ASP A 87 -9.57 6.32 0.64
CA ASP A 87 -9.68 7.10 -0.60
C ASP A 87 -9.42 6.24 -1.85
N LEU A 88 -8.53 5.26 -1.74
CA LEU A 88 -8.27 4.26 -2.78
C LEU A 88 -9.40 3.21 -2.89
N GLY A 89 -10.34 3.20 -1.94
CA GLY A 89 -11.50 2.32 -1.93
C GLY A 89 -11.23 0.90 -1.43
N PHE A 90 -10.08 0.62 -0.83
CA PHE A 90 -9.72 -0.71 -0.33
C PHE A 90 -10.29 -1.01 1.06
N ILE A 91 -10.63 0.03 1.83
CA ILE A 91 -11.31 -0.11 3.10
C ILE A 91 -12.51 0.83 3.18
N ARG A 92 -13.42 0.56 4.10
CA ARG A 92 -14.49 1.47 4.50
C ARG A 92 -14.38 1.70 6.00
N ARG A 93 -14.33 2.97 6.44
CA ARG A 93 -14.42 3.29 7.86
C ARG A 93 -15.85 3.08 8.35
N MET A 94 -15.99 2.36 9.46
CA MET A 94 -17.24 2.16 10.16
C MET A 94 -17.18 3.07 11.40
N ASP A 95 -18.04 4.09 11.40
CA ASP A 95 -18.33 4.91 12.58
C ASP A 95 -17.21 5.90 13.00
N LYS A 96 -17.60 6.94 13.78
CA LYS A 96 -16.67 7.97 14.28
C LYS A 96 -16.07 7.64 15.67
N GLY A 97 -16.48 6.53 16.30
CA GLY A 97 -16.21 6.25 17.71
C GLY A 97 -15.10 5.22 17.97
N GLU A 98 -15.13 4.07 17.28
CA GLU A 98 -14.23 2.93 17.59
C GLU A 98 -13.08 2.75 16.57
N GLY A 99 -12.99 3.63 15.56
CA GLY A 99 -11.91 3.56 14.58
C GLY A 99 -11.87 2.24 13.81
N THR A 100 -13.01 1.56 13.65
CA THR A 100 -13.10 0.28 12.96
C THR A 100 -13.14 0.47 11.44
N ILE A 101 -12.62 -0.52 10.74
CA ILE A 101 -12.57 -0.55 9.28
C ILE A 101 -13.09 -1.90 8.77
N GLU A 102 -13.87 -1.84 7.70
CA GLU A 102 -14.18 -3.00 6.86
C GLU A 102 -13.14 -3.09 5.75
N VAL A 103 -12.46 -4.24 5.64
CA VAL A 103 -11.54 -4.52 4.54
C VAL A 103 -12.32 -5.02 3.33
N ARG A 104 -12.29 -4.25 2.23
CA ARG A 104 -13.06 -4.58 1.03
C ARG A 104 -12.31 -5.61 0.18
N ARG A 105 -13.05 -6.62 -0.29
CA ARG A 105 -12.50 -7.72 -1.12
C ARG A 105 -11.82 -7.27 -2.43
N ILE A 106 -12.09 -6.04 -2.89
CA ILE A 106 -11.43 -5.44 -4.06
C ILE A 106 -9.91 -5.34 -3.91
N ILE A 107 -9.39 -5.35 -2.67
CA ILE A 107 -7.95 -5.39 -2.41
C ILE A 107 -7.25 -6.59 -3.09
N LYS A 108 -7.96 -7.71 -3.29
CA LYS A 108 -7.41 -8.91 -3.94
C LYS A 108 -7.04 -8.70 -5.41
N ALA A 109 -7.74 -7.80 -6.10
CA ALA A 109 -7.49 -7.51 -7.51
C ALA A 109 -6.32 -6.54 -7.69
N PHE A 110 -5.98 -5.76 -6.66
CA PHE A 110 -4.87 -4.81 -6.70
C PHE A 110 -3.59 -5.39 -6.09
N VAL A 111 -3.72 -6.08 -4.95
CA VAL A 111 -2.62 -6.75 -4.25
C VAL A 111 -2.66 -8.23 -4.62
N ASP A 112 -2.11 -8.53 -5.80
CA ASP A 112 -1.93 -9.88 -6.31
C ASP A 112 -0.53 -10.43 -6.00
N ALA A 113 -0.25 -11.64 -6.48
CA ALA A 113 1.05 -12.29 -6.25
C ALA A 113 2.22 -11.53 -6.89
N GLN A 114 1.99 -10.91 -8.06
CA GLN A 114 3.02 -10.15 -8.76
C GLN A 114 3.35 -8.87 -7.99
N TRP A 115 2.32 -8.12 -7.57
CA TRP A 115 2.47 -6.93 -6.75
C TRP A 115 3.21 -7.24 -5.44
N LEU A 116 2.89 -8.35 -4.78
CA LEU A 116 3.57 -8.78 -3.55
C LEU A 116 5.05 -9.09 -3.80
N SER A 117 5.38 -9.84 -4.87
CA SER A 117 6.77 -10.12 -5.23
C SER A 117 7.57 -8.84 -5.53
N ASP A 118 6.95 -7.87 -6.20
CA ASP A 118 7.60 -6.59 -6.51
C ASP A 118 7.69 -5.67 -5.28
N PHE A 119 6.81 -5.84 -4.29
CA PHE A 119 6.92 -5.17 -3.01
C PHE A 119 8.04 -5.78 -2.14
N ASP A 120 8.17 -7.10 -2.09
CA ASP A 120 9.24 -7.79 -1.36
C ASP A 120 10.63 -7.39 -1.88
N LYS A 121 10.83 -7.28 -3.19
CA LYS A 121 12.09 -6.78 -3.77
C LYS A 121 12.39 -5.33 -3.37
N ARG A 122 11.37 -4.50 -3.22
CA ARG A 122 11.54 -3.10 -2.78
C ARG A 122 11.85 -3.02 -1.28
N LEU A 123 11.31 -3.93 -0.47
CA LEU A 123 11.61 -4.06 0.95
C LEU A 123 13.10 -4.31 1.21
N GLU A 124 13.77 -5.11 0.38
CA GLU A 124 15.22 -5.31 0.45
C GLU A 124 16.00 -4.00 0.27
N GLY A 125 15.53 -3.12 -0.63
CA GLY A 125 16.12 -1.80 -0.85
C GLY A 125 15.92 -0.83 0.31
N TYR A 126 14.80 -0.93 1.04
CA TYR A 126 14.55 -0.11 2.23
C TYR A 126 15.40 -0.55 3.43
N ARG A 127 15.55 -1.87 3.66
CA ARG A 127 16.47 -2.40 4.68
C ARG A 127 17.92 -1.97 4.46
N GLY A 128 18.36 -1.88 3.21
CA GLY A 128 19.71 -1.40 2.87
C GLY A 128 19.89 0.12 2.96
N GLN A 129 18.81 0.90 3.02
CA GLN A 129 18.87 2.33 3.37
C GLN A 129 18.87 2.54 4.88
N GLU A 130 18.13 1.71 5.62
CA GLU A 130 18.09 1.70 7.10
C GLU A 130 19.49 1.49 7.72
N GLU A 131 20.35 0.65 7.13
CA GLU A 131 21.73 0.44 7.62
C GLU A 131 22.69 1.63 7.36
N LYS A 132 22.36 2.55 6.44
CA LYS A 132 23.25 3.65 6.03
C LYS A 132 22.99 4.98 6.72
N ASP A 133 21.82 5.15 7.33
CA ASP A 133 21.49 6.37 8.09
C ASP A 133 21.93 6.26 9.57
N ASP A 134 22.42 5.08 10.01
CA ASP A 134 22.96 4.79 11.34
C ASP A 134 24.52 4.84 11.44
N GLU A 135 25.23 5.21 10.36
CA GLU A 135 26.69 5.37 10.30
C GLU A 135 27.13 6.84 10.10
#